data_AF-A0A1Q9LGC3-F1
#
_entry.id   AF-A0A1Q9LGC3-F1
#
_cell.length_a   1.000
_cell.length_b   1.000
_cell.length_c   1.000
_cell.angle_alpha   90.00
_cell.angle_beta   90.00
_cell.angle_gamma   90.00
#
_symmetry.space_group_name_H-M   'P 1'
#
loop_
_entity.id
_entity.type
_entity.pdbx_description
1 polymer ?
#
loop_
_entity_poly.entity_id
_entity_poly.type
_entity_poly.pdbx_seq_one_letter_code
_entity_poly.pdbx_strand_id
1 'polypeptide(L)'
;MAERGPWAGANARWLSGALLGGPYSTSRWRHGGGALADVGPHVVDLLDAALGAVVDVPVAHHAEPDLWNVVLAHDSGATSALTLSMRMPLRPTVTEVDVYGDGGRLVLSGRATRADQCYALLLDDFTGMVRAGRVRHALDAGRGLRVQRTLDRVGAALAAV
;
A
#
# COMPACT_ATOMS: atom_id res chain seq x y z
N MET A 1 8.08 -8.48 12.29
CA MET A 1 8.89 -8.49 11.05
C MET A 1 10.39 -8.30 11.31
N ALA A 2 10.80 -7.64 12.41
CA ALA A 2 12.22 -7.40 12.74
C ALA A 2 13.06 -8.66 13.03
N GLU A 3 12.45 -9.83 13.29
CA GLU A 3 13.18 -11.06 13.63
C GLU A 3 13.85 -11.77 12.44
N ARG A 4 13.66 -11.31 11.19
CA ARG A 4 14.16 -12.00 9.98
C ARG A 4 15.27 -11.27 9.22
N GLY A 5 15.98 -10.36 9.89
CA GLY A 5 17.09 -9.58 9.31
C GLY A 5 16.59 -8.40 8.45
N PRO A 6 17.49 -7.47 8.05
CA PRO A 6 17.12 -6.38 7.16
C PRO A 6 16.72 -6.95 5.79
N TRP A 7 15.57 -6.52 5.27
CA TRP A 7 15.14 -6.87 3.92
C TRP A 7 15.94 -6.07 2.90
N ALA A 8 16.35 -6.71 1.81
CA ALA A 8 17.04 -6.05 0.70
C ALA A 8 16.07 -5.29 -0.22
N GLY A 9 14.81 -5.71 -0.29
CA GLY A 9 13.79 -5.03 -1.07
C GLY A 9 12.43 -5.70 -1.00
N ALA A 10 11.49 -5.17 -1.78
CA ALA A 10 10.13 -5.69 -1.85
C ALA A 10 9.49 -5.48 -3.22
N ASN A 11 8.56 -6.37 -3.56
CA ASN A 11 7.65 -6.21 -4.69
C ASN A 11 6.21 -6.19 -4.20
N ALA A 12 5.38 -5.31 -4.77
CA ALA A 12 3.96 -5.25 -4.49
C ALA A 12 3.12 -5.20 -5.77
N ARG A 13 2.01 -5.93 -5.79
CA ARG A 13 1.07 -5.93 -6.90
C ARG A 13 -0.35 -5.85 -6.36
N TRP A 14 -1.11 -4.89 -6.86
CA TRP A 14 -2.55 -4.85 -6.66
C TRP A 14 -3.25 -4.62 -8.00
N LEU A 15 -3.65 -5.72 -8.65
CA LEU A 15 -4.27 -5.71 -9.97
C LEU A 15 -5.67 -6.31 -9.87
N SER A 16 -6.68 -5.49 -10.09
CA SER A 16 -8.07 -5.85 -9.88
C SER A 16 -9.01 -5.22 -10.92
N GLY A 17 -10.23 -5.74 -10.99
CA GLY A 17 -11.32 -5.18 -11.79
C GLY A 17 -12.32 -4.39 -10.95
N ALA A 18 -11.88 -3.82 -9.82
CA ALA A 18 -12.75 -3.21 -8.82
C ALA A 18 -13.51 -1.96 -9.32
N LEU A 19 -13.07 -1.34 -10.42
CA LEU A 19 -13.78 -0.26 -11.10
C LEU A 19 -14.55 -0.73 -12.34
N LEU A 20 -14.54 -2.04 -12.63
CA LEU A 20 -15.26 -2.63 -13.76
C LEU A 20 -16.63 -3.22 -13.37
N GLY A 21 -16.91 -3.38 -12.07
CA GLY A 21 -18.20 -3.86 -11.57
C GLY A 21 -18.22 -4.13 -10.06
N GLY A 22 -19.42 -4.34 -9.51
CA GLY A 22 -19.65 -4.56 -8.08
C GLY A 22 -20.26 -3.35 -7.36
N PRO A 23 -20.57 -3.47 -6.06
CA PRO A 23 -21.40 -2.49 -5.34
C PRO A 23 -20.76 -1.10 -5.23
N TYR A 24 -19.43 -1.00 -5.33
CA TYR A 24 -18.68 0.24 -5.17
C TYR A 24 -18.00 0.71 -6.46
N SER A 25 -18.27 0.06 -7.60
CA SER A 25 -17.54 0.32 -8.84
C SER A 25 -17.87 1.65 -9.50
N THR A 26 -18.97 2.31 -9.11
CA THR A 26 -19.42 3.61 -9.65
C THR A 26 -19.10 4.78 -8.71
N SER A 27 -18.34 4.54 -7.64
CA SER A 27 -17.99 5.58 -6.67
C SER A 27 -17.08 6.62 -7.33
N ARG A 28 -17.59 7.84 -7.52
CA ARG A 28 -16.91 8.90 -8.29
C ARG A 28 -15.47 9.17 -7.83
N TRP A 29 -15.23 9.21 -6.52
CA TRP A 29 -13.91 9.50 -5.96
C TRP A 29 -12.85 8.46 -6.36
N ARG A 30 -13.24 7.18 -6.48
CA ARG A 30 -12.34 6.07 -6.87
C ARG A 30 -11.90 6.16 -8.33
N HIS A 31 -12.74 6.75 -9.18
CA HIS A 31 -12.37 7.01 -10.58
C HIS A 31 -11.47 8.22 -10.72
N GLY A 32 -11.65 9.26 -9.89
CA GLY A 32 -10.87 10.48 -9.95
C GLY A 32 -9.40 10.29 -9.57
N GLY A 33 -9.16 9.59 -8.46
CA GLY A 33 -7.80 9.29 -8.00
C GLY A 33 -7.22 7.95 -8.48
N GLY A 34 -8.05 7.11 -9.11
CA GLY A 34 -7.65 5.82 -9.67
C GLY A 34 -7.02 4.86 -8.65
N ALA A 35 -6.23 3.93 -9.16
CA ALA A 35 -5.56 2.91 -8.37
C ALA A 35 -4.58 3.50 -7.34
N LEU A 36 -3.91 4.61 -7.67
CA LEU A 36 -2.96 5.25 -6.77
C LEU A 36 -3.65 5.79 -5.51
N ALA A 37 -4.79 6.46 -5.64
CA ALA A 37 -5.49 7.03 -4.48
C ALA A 37 -6.26 5.98 -3.66
N ASP A 38 -6.79 4.93 -4.30
CA ASP A 38 -7.63 3.93 -3.65
C ASP A 38 -6.78 2.83 -2.99
N VAL A 39 -5.99 2.09 -3.77
CA VAL A 39 -5.20 0.94 -3.26
C VAL A 39 -3.75 1.29 -2.93
N GLY A 40 -3.24 2.40 -3.47
CA GLY A 40 -1.89 2.89 -3.17
C GLY A 40 -1.61 3.11 -1.68
N PRO A 41 -2.52 3.70 -0.86
CA PRO A 41 -2.29 3.85 0.57
C PRO A 41 -1.97 2.54 1.28
N HIS A 42 -2.69 1.46 0.94
CA HIS A 42 -2.47 0.14 1.55
C HIS A 42 -1.11 -0.45 1.20
N VAL A 43 -0.71 -0.33 -0.06
CA VAL A 43 0.56 -0.87 -0.55
C VAL A 43 1.74 -0.09 0.01
N VAL A 44 1.69 1.25 -0.05
CA VAL A 44 2.75 2.11 0.51
C VAL A 44 2.90 1.89 2.02
N ASP A 45 1.79 1.77 2.75
CA ASP A 45 1.83 1.55 4.20
C ASP A 45 2.50 0.21 4.58
N LEU A 46 2.26 -0.85 3.81
CA LEU A 46 2.92 -2.15 4.01
C LEU A 46 4.42 -2.11 3.66
N LEU A 47 4.78 -1.42 2.59
CA LEU A 47 6.18 -1.24 2.18
C LEU A 47 6.96 -0.40 3.22
N ASP A 48 6.35 0.68 3.72
CA ASP A 48 6.89 1.48 4.83
C ASP A 48 7.11 0.63 6.09
N ALA A 49 6.14 -0.22 6.44
CA ALA A 49 6.24 -1.10 7.61
C ALA A 49 7.35 -2.15 7.48
N ALA A 50 7.61 -2.61 6.25
CA ALA A 50 8.60 -3.63 5.98
C ALA A 50 10.02 -3.09 5.81
N LEU A 51 10.18 -2.01 5.05
CA LEU A 51 11.47 -1.52 4.57
C LEU A 51 11.91 -0.19 5.20
N GLY A 52 11.08 0.44 6.04
CA GLY A 52 11.33 1.78 6.55
C GLY A 52 10.70 2.86 5.69
N ALA A 53 10.79 4.13 6.11
CA ALA A 53 10.03 5.21 5.50
C ALA A 53 10.47 5.46 4.05
N VAL A 54 9.51 5.66 3.14
CA VAL A 54 9.79 6.10 1.77
C VAL A 54 10.34 7.52 1.76
N VAL A 55 11.55 7.66 1.21
CA VAL A 55 12.27 8.94 1.12
C VAL A 55 12.28 9.53 -0.28
N ASP A 56 12.16 8.71 -1.32
CA ASP A 56 12.20 9.16 -2.72
C ASP A 56 11.39 8.25 -3.65
N VAL A 57 11.06 8.77 -4.85
CA VAL A 57 10.36 8.06 -5.93
C VAL A 57 11.22 8.14 -7.20
N PRO A 58 12.23 7.24 -7.35
CA PRO A 58 13.13 7.29 -8.50
C PRO A 58 12.44 7.09 -9.86
N VAL A 59 11.34 6.32 -9.88
CA VAL A 59 10.59 6.02 -11.10
C VAL A 59 9.10 6.01 -10.79
N ALA A 60 8.32 6.73 -11.58
CA ALA A 60 6.87 6.58 -11.66
C ALA A 60 6.44 6.59 -13.12
N HIS A 61 5.59 5.65 -13.49
CA HIS A 61 4.97 5.59 -14.81
C HIS A 61 3.50 5.23 -14.68
N HIS A 62 2.66 5.94 -15.42
CA HIS A 62 1.22 5.75 -15.45
C HIS A 62 0.74 5.73 -16.90
N ALA A 63 -0.09 4.74 -17.23
CA ALA A 63 -0.71 4.62 -18.52
C ALA A 63 -2.08 3.94 -18.42
N GLU A 64 -2.84 3.93 -19.51
CA GLU A 64 -4.03 3.10 -19.58
C GLU A 64 -3.69 1.61 -19.37
N PRO A 65 -4.53 0.81 -18.69
CA PRO A 65 -5.84 1.15 -18.13
C PRO A 65 -5.75 1.57 -16.65
N ASP A 66 -5.25 2.76 -16.34
CA ASP A 66 -4.91 3.16 -14.96
C ASP A 66 -3.90 2.18 -14.31
N LEU A 67 -2.82 1.91 -15.05
CA LEU A 67 -1.72 1.06 -14.65
C LEU A 67 -0.55 1.90 -14.18
N TRP A 68 -0.24 1.77 -12.89
CA TRP A 68 0.93 2.36 -12.26
C TRP A 68 2.07 1.35 -12.20
N ASN A 69 3.28 1.78 -12.56
CA ASN A 69 4.53 1.10 -12.24
C ASN A 69 5.46 2.10 -11.55
N VAL A 70 5.83 1.81 -10.31
CA VAL A 70 6.54 2.77 -9.45
C VAL A 70 7.67 2.07 -8.73
N VAL A 71 8.81 2.75 -8.59
CA VAL A 71 9.93 2.36 -7.71
C VAL A 71 10.02 3.38 -6.58
N LEU A 72 10.17 2.90 -5.35
CA LEU A 72 10.32 3.71 -4.15
C LEU A 72 11.68 3.43 -3.51
N ALA A 73 12.34 4.48 -3.00
CA ALA A 73 13.53 4.35 -2.17
C ALA A 73 13.17 4.56 -0.69
N HIS A 74 13.74 3.74 0.19
CA HIS A 74 13.49 3.75 1.63
C HIS A 74 14.69 4.27 2.42
N ASP A 75 14.44 4.82 3.60
CA ASP A 75 15.48 5.34 4.52
C ASP A 75 16.50 4.28 4.96
N SER A 76 16.11 3.00 4.94
CA SER A 76 16.99 1.85 5.18
C SER A 76 18.03 1.61 4.07
N GLY A 77 17.91 2.30 2.94
CA GLY A 77 18.68 2.04 1.72
C GLY A 77 18.09 0.98 0.81
N ALA A 78 17.00 0.31 1.21
CA ALA A 78 16.27 -0.63 0.36
C ALA A 78 15.44 0.08 -0.71
N THR A 79 15.11 -0.65 -1.77
CA THR A 79 14.16 -0.21 -2.80
C THR A 79 12.99 -1.17 -2.88
N SER A 80 11.79 -0.64 -3.20
CA SER A 80 10.63 -1.45 -3.54
C SER A 80 10.07 -1.08 -4.91
N ALA A 81 9.44 -2.06 -5.57
CA ALA A 81 8.69 -1.84 -6.79
C ALA A 81 7.22 -2.21 -6.58
N LEU A 82 6.32 -1.40 -7.13
CA LEU A 82 4.88 -1.65 -7.05
C LEU A 82 4.17 -1.46 -8.39
N THR A 83 3.21 -2.35 -8.65
CA THR A 83 2.31 -2.27 -9.80
C THR A 83 0.86 -2.24 -9.35
N LEU A 84 0.12 -1.19 -9.71
CA LEU A 84 -1.28 -0.99 -9.29
C LEU A 84 -2.19 -0.81 -10.49
N SER A 85 -3.35 -1.46 -10.48
CA SER A 85 -4.47 -1.13 -11.36
C SER A 85 -5.79 -1.66 -10.80
N MET A 86 -6.87 -0.93 -11.09
CA MET A 86 -8.24 -1.29 -10.70
C MET A 86 -9.19 -1.47 -11.89
N ARG A 87 -8.65 -1.39 -13.11
CA ARG A 87 -9.39 -1.52 -14.38
C ARG A 87 -8.96 -2.74 -15.18
N MET A 88 -8.42 -3.77 -14.53
CA MET A 88 -8.03 -5.02 -15.17
C MET A 88 -8.99 -6.15 -14.78
N PRO A 89 -9.61 -6.86 -15.73
CA PRO A 89 -10.60 -7.90 -15.43
C PRO A 89 -9.96 -9.23 -14.93
N LEU A 90 -9.00 -9.15 -14.00
CA LEU A 90 -8.30 -10.31 -13.46
C LEU A 90 -9.17 -11.08 -12.46
N ARG A 91 -9.19 -12.41 -12.64
CA ARG A 91 -9.89 -13.37 -11.78
C ARG A 91 -8.94 -14.54 -11.48
N PRO A 92 -8.49 -14.72 -10.22
CA PRO A 92 -8.73 -13.87 -9.06
C PRO A 92 -8.03 -12.50 -9.17
N THR A 93 -8.43 -11.56 -8.32
CA THR A 93 -7.66 -10.32 -8.11
C THR A 93 -6.26 -10.67 -7.61
N VAL A 94 -5.25 -9.98 -8.14
CA VAL A 94 -3.87 -10.08 -7.66
C VAL A 94 -3.70 -9.05 -6.54
N THR A 95 -3.39 -9.53 -5.34
CA THR A 95 -3.00 -8.70 -4.20
C THR A 95 -1.84 -9.42 -3.54
N GLU A 96 -0.62 -8.97 -3.79
CA GLU A 96 0.59 -9.61 -3.30
C GLU A 96 1.60 -8.56 -2.87
N VAL A 97 2.20 -8.75 -1.70
CA VAL A 97 3.36 -8.00 -1.23
C VAL A 97 4.38 -9.01 -0.76
N ASP A 98 5.59 -8.95 -1.30
CA ASP A 98 6.68 -9.80 -0.86
C ASP A 98 7.93 -9.01 -0.57
N VAL A 99 8.63 -9.43 0.48
CA VAL A 99 9.89 -8.86 0.95
C VAL A 99 10.95 -9.95 0.85
N TYR A 100 12.17 -9.58 0.51
CA TYR A 100 13.24 -10.52 0.27
C TYR A 100 14.58 -9.95 0.72
N GLY A 101 15.50 -10.84 1.09
CA GLY A 101 16.86 -10.52 1.53
C GLY A 101 17.63 -11.80 1.85
N ASP A 102 18.74 -11.66 2.59
CA ASP A 102 19.65 -12.78 2.90
C ASP A 102 18.95 -13.93 3.64
N GLY A 103 17.90 -13.64 4.41
CA GLY A 103 17.07 -14.61 5.12
C GLY A 103 15.98 -15.29 4.28
N GLY A 104 15.94 -15.05 2.96
CA GLY A 104 14.93 -15.60 2.05
C GLY A 104 13.82 -14.61 1.72
N ARG A 105 12.61 -15.14 1.44
CA ARG A 105 11.45 -14.38 0.96
C ARG A 105 10.21 -14.63 1.82
N LEU A 106 9.49 -13.58 2.15
CA LEU A 106 8.18 -13.65 2.80
C LEU A 106 7.13 -13.04 1.87
N VAL A 107 6.01 -13.74 1.68
CA VAL A 107 4.91 -13.32 0.80
C VAL A 107 3.63 -13.16 1.60
N LEU A 108 3.00 -12.01 1.48
CA LEU A 108 1.62 -11.76 1.86
C LEU A 108 0.77 -11.77 0.59
N SER A 109 -0.13 -12.73 0.45
CA SER A 109 -1.01 -12.86 -0.73
C SER A 109 -2.48 -12.91 -0.37
N GLY A 110 -3.30 -12.31 -1.25
CA GLY A 110 -4.75 -12.28 -1.14
C GLY A 110 -5.27 -11.44 0.03
N ARG A 111 -6.53 -11.71 0.38
CA ARG A 111 -7.21 -11.14 1.56
C ARG A 111 -7.61 -12.28 2.47
N ALA A 112 -6.65 -12.76 3.26
CA ALA A 112 -6.86 -13.92 4.14
C ALA A 112 -7.81 -13.60 5.31
N THR A 113 -7.80 -12.35 5.79
CA THR A 113 -8.67 -11.89 6.87
C THR A 113 -9.91 -11.22 6.31
N ARG A 114 -11.09 -11.54 6.87
CA ARG A 114 -12.34 -10.94 6.45
C ARG A 114 -12.40 -9.46 6.88
N ALA A 115 -13.03 -8.62 6.06
CA ALA A 115 -13.11 -7.18 6.32
C ALA A 115 -13.84 -6.84 7.64
N ASP A 116 -14.88 -7.61 8.00
CA ASP A 116 -15.60 -7.45 9.27
C ASP A 116 -14.71 -7.77 10.48
N GLN A 117 -13.88 -8.80 10.38
CA GLN A 117 -12.89 -9.14 11.42
C GLN A 117 -11.80 -8.08 11.54
N CYS A 118 -11.25 -7.58 10.43
CA CYS A 118 -10.29 -6.48 10.45
C CYS A 118 -10.88 -5.23 11.12
N TYR A 119 -12.13 -4.91 10.82
CA TYR A 119 -12.80 -3.73 11.39
C TYR A 119 -13.10 -3.91 12.89
N ALA A 120 -13.53 -5.10 13.31
CA ALA A 120 -13.72 -5.42 14.73
C ALA A 120 -12.42 -5.25 15.52
N LEU A 121 -11.30 -5.80 15.03
CA LEU A 121 -9.98 -5.65 15.67
C LEU A 121 -9.57 -4.17 15.79
N LEU A 122 -9.79 -3.37 14.74
CA LEU A 122 -9.51 -1.94 14.79
C LEU A 122 -10.33 -1.22 15.87
N LEU A 123 -11.62 -1.55 16.02
CA LEU A 123 -12.47 -0.97 17.05
C LEU A 123 -12.07 -1.43 18.47
N ASP A 124 -11.72 -2.70 18.64
CA ASP A 124 -11.29 -3.24 19.92
C ASP A 124 -9.99 -2.58 20.39
N ASP A 125 -9.00 -2.47 19.51
CA ASP A 125 -7.73 -1.78 19.81
C ASP A 125 -7.96 -0.31 20.15
N PHE A 126 -8.77 0.38 19.36
CA PHE A 126 -9.07 1.80 19.59
C PHE A 126 -9.80 2.02 20.92
N THR A 127 -10.85 1.26 21.20
CA THR A 127 -11.60 1.39 22.47
C THR A 127 -10.77 0.96 23.67
N GLY A 128 -9.89 -0.04 23.52
CA GLY A 128 -8.90 -0.44 24.50
C GLY A 128 -7.93 0.70 24.84
N MET A 129 -7.43 1.42 23.84
CA MET A 129 -6.60 2.61 24.03
C MET A 129 -7.33 3.71 24.81
N VAL A 130 -8.57 4.03 24.43
CA VAL A 130 -9.38 5.07 25.08
C VAL A 130 -9.60 4.73 26.55
N ARG A 131 -10.02 3.48 26.85
CA ARG A 131 -10.25 3.02 28.23
C ARG A 131 -8.98 3.07 29.08
N ALA A 132 -7.82 2.77 28.48
CA ALA A 132 -6.53 2.82 29.15
C ALA A 132 -5.90 4.22 29.21
N GLY A 133 -6.55 5.27 28.69
CA GLY A 133 -6.02 6.63 28.63
C GLY A 133 -4.77 6.76 27.74
N ARG A 134 -4.57 5.85 26.77
CA ARG A 134 -3.41 5.87 25.87
C ARG A 134 -3.70 6.78 24.68
N VAL A 135 -2.82 7.76 24.48
CA VAL A 135 -2.93 8.77 23.41
C VAL A 135 -1.90 8.59 22.29
N ARG A 136 -1.07 7.54 22.35
CA ARG A 136 -0.02 7.26 21.37
C ARG A 136 -0.21 5.88 20.75
N HIS A 137 -0.10 5.83 19.43
CA HIS A 137 -0.17 4.61 18.63
C HIS A 137 0.83 4.70 17.48
N ALA A 138 1.38 3.58 17.03
CA ALA A 138 2.30 3.58 15.87
C ALA A 138 1.57 3.93 14.56
N LEU A 139 0.28 3.57 14.46
CA LEU A 139 -0.63 3.94 13.37
C LEU A 139 -1.38 5.22 13.76
N ASP A 140 -0.67 6.35 13.78
CA ASP A 140 -1.26 7.66 14.09
C ASP A 140 -1.56 8.49 12.83
N ALA A 141 -2.16 9.66 13.03
CA ALA A 141 -2.44 10.60 11.95
C ALA A 141 -1.16 11.08 11.24
N GLY A 142 -0.02 11.09 11.93
CA GLY A 142 1.29 11.38 11.35
C GLY A 142 1.70 10.34 10.32
N ARG A 143 1.49 9.04 10.62
CA ARG A 143 1.70 7.95 9.67
C ARG A 143 0.76 8.07 8.48
N GLY A 144 -0.53 8.34 8.72
CA GLY A 144 -1.49 8.60 7.64
C GLY A 144 -1.04 9.74 6.71
N LEU A 145 -0.56 10.85 7.26
CA LEU A 145 -0.06 11.98 6.47
C LEU A 145 1.21 11.62 5.67
N ARG A 146 2.12 10.80 6.23
CA ARG A 146 3.31 10.34 5.49
C ARG A 146 2.93 9.53 4.26
N VAL A 147 1.99 8.60 4.40
CA VAL A 147 1.48 7.80 3.27
C VAL A 147 0.89 8.72 2.19
N GLN A 148 0.05 9.68 2.56
CA GLN A 148 -0.52 10.63 1.59
C GLN A 148 0.57 11.45 0.87
N ARG A 149 1.56 11.95 1.60
CA ARG A 149 2.71 12.66 0.99
C ARG A 149 3.50 11.80 0.02
N THR A 150 3.63 10.50 0.28
CA THR A 150 4.28 9.58 -0.66
C THR A 150 3.46 9.43 -1.94
N LEU A 151 2.13 9.30 -1.86
CA LEU A 151 1.26 9.25 -3.03
C LEU A 151 1.33 10.54 -3.85
N ASP A 152 1.35 11.70 -3.18
CA ASP A 152 1.53 13.00 -3.84
C ASP A 152 2.87 13.08 -4.59
N ARG A 153 3.97 12.56 -3.99
CA ARG A 153 5.29 12.49 -4.65
C ARG A 153 5.26 11.58 -5.88
N VAL A 154 4.57 10.43 -5.80
CA VAL A 154 4.39 9.54 -6.95
C VAL A 154 3.66 10.25 -8.08
N GLY A 155 2.59 10.98 -7.76
CA GLY A 155 1.88 11.80 -8.75
C GLY A 155 2.75 12.92 -9.34
N ALA A 156 3.57 13.58 -8.52
CA ALA A 156 4.48 14.64 -8.97
C ALA A 156 5.62 14.11 -9.85
N ALA A 157 6.14 12.91 -9.58
CA ALA A 157 7.21 12.30 -10.36
C ALA A 157 6.80 11.99 -11.82
N LEU A 158 5.51 11.76 -12.09
CA LEU A 158 4.99 11.67 -13.46
C LEU A 158 5.14 12.97 -14.25
N ALA A 159 4.97 14.12 -13.58
CA ALA A 159 4.98 15.42 -14.24
C ALA A 159 6.39 15.89 -14.61
N ALA A 160 7.42 15.15 -14.19
CA ALA A 160 8.82 15.48 -14.41
C ALA A 160 9.43 14.78 -15.65
N VAL A 161 8.65 13.98 -16.39
CA VAL A 161 9.06 13.22 -17.59
C VAL A 161 8.48 13.85 -18.86
#